data_AF-A0A523VXQ5-F1
#
_entry.id   AF-A0A523VXQ5-F1
#
_cell.length_a   1.000
_cell.length_b   1.000
_cell.length_c   1.000
_cell.angle_alpha   90.00
_cell.angle_beta   90.00
_cell.angle_gamma   90.00
#
_symmetry.space_group_name_H-M   'P 1'
#
loop_
_entity.id
_entity.type
_entity.pdbx_description
1 polymer ?
#
loop_
_entity_poly.entity_id
_entity_poly.type
_entity_poly.pdbx_seq_one_letter_code
_entity_poly.pdbx_strand_id
1 'polypeptide(L)'
;MKRNLRIKGNMGIIMKGGILYSFHFGVWELMPLSLKKLGYNLGIIVNRYSDDKKNIITIFFDRFLYWFRSFGNVRIFYKEDTMKIINFIKSGGLLGMLVDGNKFYSKFEKAQKLSRFCNVPLIPFAAYRKSGTGILEIGCDLNKLVEQRPLDYVWFYKSREARQCSVD
;
A
#
# COMPACT_ATOMS: atom_id res chain seq x y z
N MET A 1 -14.12 7.87 -19.57
CA MET A 1 -14.96 7.93 -18.34
C MET A 1 -14.17 8.58 -17.21
N LYS A 2 -14.51 9.81 -16.79
CA LYS A 2 -13.83 10.49 -15.66
C LYS A 2 -14.13 9.70 -14.39
N ARG A 3 -13.13 8.99 -13.85
CA ARG A 3 -13.24 8.37 -12.51
C ARG A 3 -13.24 9.50 -11.49
N ASN A 4 -14.42 9.86 -10.97
CA ASN A 4 -14.54 10.81 -9.87
C ASN A 4 -13.91 10.17 -8.64
N LEU A 5 -12.79 10.73 -8.20
CA LEU A 5 -12.13 10.39 -6.94
C LEU A 5 -12.47 11.48 -5.92
N ARG A 6 -12.91 11.08 -4.74
CA ARG A 6 -13.08 11.95 -3.58
C ARG A 6 -12.03 11.61 -2.54
N ILE A 7 -11.41 12.63 -1.98
CA ILE A 7 -10.46 12.50 -0.89
C ILE A 7 -11.20 12.82 0.41
N LYS A 8 -10.97 12.01 1.43
CA LYS A 8 -11.53 12.18 2.77
C LYS A 8 -10.41 12.17 3.82
N GLY A 9 -10.67 12.83 4.94
CA GLY A 9 -9.75 12.90 6.07
C GLY A 9 -8.83 14.11 6.03
N ASN A 10 -7.86 14.14 6.95
CA ASN A 10 -6.99 15.28 7.15
C ASN A 10 -5.77 15.23 6.22
N MET A 11 -5.83 15.94 5.09
CA MET A 11 -4.70 16.03 4.15
C MET A 11 -3.50 16.81 4.69
N GLY A 12 -3.69 17.65 5.71
CA GLY A 12 -2.59 18.38 6.36
C GLY A 12 -1.54 17.45 6.96
N ILE A 13 -1.94 16.23 7.37
CA ILE A 13 -1.05 15.26 8.00
C ILE A 13 0.01 14.68 7.05
N ILE A 14 -0.22 14.75 5.73
CA ILE A 14 0.69 14.22 4.70
C ILE A 14 1.51 15.30 3.98
N MET A 15 1.35 16.58 4.32
CA MET A 15 2.00 17.70 3.60
C MET A 15 3.53 17.69 3.66
N LYS A 16 4.12 17.09 4.70
CA LYS A 16 5.58 17.05 4.90
C LYS A 16 6.22 15.71 4.52
N GLY A 17 5.48 14.85 3.80
CA GLY A 17 5.86 13.46 3.61
C GLY A 17 5.43 12.57 4.77
N GLY A 18 5.72 11.28 4.68
CA GLY A 18 5.20 10.30 5.63
C GLY A 18 5.15 8.89 5.09
N ILE A 19 4.77 7.97 5.96
CA ILE A 19 4.51 6.58 5.60
C ILE A 19 3.00 6.37 5.66
N LEU A 20 2.41 6.07 4.51
CA LEU A 20 1.02 5.68 4.37
C LEU A 20 0.92 4.17 4.47
N TYR A 21 0.12 3.67 5.40
CA TYR A 21 -0.11 2.23 5.54
C TYR A 21 -1.58 1.85 5.35
N SER A 22 -1.79 0.70 4.73
CA SER A 22 -3.13 0.11 4.53
C SER A 22 -3.06 -1.40 4.69
N PHE A 23 -4.24 -2.03 4.74
CA PHE A 23 -4.38 -3.43 4.42
C PHE A 23 -4.60 -3.64 2.91
N HIS A 24 -4.63 -4.89 2.45
CA HIS A 24 -5.17 -5.25 1.12
C HIS A 24 -6.69 -5.03 1.12
N PHE A 25 -7.10 -3.76 1.08
CA PHE A 25 -8.47 -3.30 1.24
C PHE A 25 -8.88 -2.44 0.05
N GLY A 26 -10.07 -2.74 -0.48
CA GLY A 26 -10.70 -2.08 -1.61
C GLY A 26 -9.82 -2.12 -2.86
N VAL A 27 -9.60 -0.95 -3.44
CA VAL A 27 -8.79 -0.76 -4.66
C VAL A 27 -7.59 0.09 -4.30
N TRP A 28 -6.69 -0.46 -3.47
CA TRP A 28 -5.52 0.24 -2.95
C TRP A 28 -4.61 0.78 -4.07
N GLU A 29 -4.63 0.18 -5.27
CA GLU A 29 -3.94 0.68 -6.46
C GLU A 29 -4.45 2.05 -6.94
N LEU A 30 -5.61 2.52 -6.47
CA LEU A 30 -6.06 3.89 -6.74
C LEU A 30 -5.21 4.92 -5.98
N MET A 31 -4.64 4.57 -4.82
CA MET A 31 -3.90 5.53 -3.97
C MET A 31 -2.74 6.19 -4.73
N PRO A 32 -1.84 5.45 -5.41
CA PRO A 32 -0.68 6.07 -6.03
C PRO A 32 -1.04 7.07 -7.13
N LEU A 33 -1.98 6.72 -8.00
CA LEU A 33 -2.45 7.61 -9.07
C LEU A 33 -3.17 8.84 -8.51
N SER A 34 -3.88 8.68 -7.41
CA SER A 34 -4.68 9.72 -6.78
C SER A 34 -3.82 10.79 -6.14
N LEU A 35 -2.90 10.39 -5.25
CA LEU A 35 -2.02 11.33 -4.56
C LEU A 35 -1.03 11.99 -5.53
N LYS A 36 -0.59 11.29 -6.58
CA LYS A 36 0.24 11.90 -7.63
C LYS A 36 -0.46 13.07 -8.32
N LYS A 37 -1.76 12.93 -8.64
CA LYS A 37 -2.55 14.03 -9.24
C LYS A 37 -2.64 15.28 -8.36
N LEU A 38 -2.40 15.12 -7.06
CA LEU A 38 -2.35 16.21 -6.08
C LEU A 38 -0.94 16.77 -5.90
N GLY A 39 0.05 16.30 -6.67
CA GLY A 39 1.43 16.78 -6.62
C GLY A 39 2.34 16.06 -5.62
N TYR A 40 1.87 14.99 -4.95
CA TYR A 40 2.71 14.25 -4.01
C TYR A 40 3.74 13.37 -4.72
N ASN A 41 4.98 13.38 -4.22
CA ASN A 41 6.03 12.46 -4.63
C ASN A 41 5.82 11.12 -3.91
N LEU A 42 5.47 10.07 -4.66
CA LEU A 42 5.03 8.79 -4.12
C LEU A 42 6.03 7.67 -4.39
N GLY A 43 6.24 6.86 -3.37
CA GLY A 43 7.00 5.63 -3.42
C GLY A 43 6.17 4.46 -2.90
N ILE A 44 6.40 3.26 -3.42
CA ILE A 44 5.81 2.03 -2.89
C ILE A 44 6.88 0.96 -2.73
N ILE A 45 6.73 0.11 -1.72
CA ILE A 45 7.56 -1.09 -1.57
C ILE A 45 6.86 -2.26 -2.23
N VAL A 46 7.56 -2.95 -3.12
CA VAL A 46 7.09 -4.18 -3.77
C VAL A 46 8.06 -5.32 -3.50
N ASN A 47 7.51 -6.53 -3.38
CA ASN A 47 8.32 -7.74 -3.40
C ASN A 47 8.64 -8.11 -4.86
N ARG A 48 9.86 -8.60 -5.12
CA ARG A 48 10.17 -9.28 -6.39
C ARG A 48 9.66 -10.71 -6.30
N TYR A 49 8.80 -11.13 -7.22
CA TYR A 49 8.31 -12.51 -7.26
C TYR A 49 9.30 -13.44 -7.97
N SER A 50 10.23 -12.87 -8.76
CA SER A 50 11.33 -13.59 -9.41
C SER A 50 12.29 -14.32 -8.46
N ASP A 51 12.36 -13.92 -7.19
CA ASP A 51 13.30 -14.51 -6.22
C ASP A 51 12.88 -15.92 -5.78
N ASP A 52 11.58 -16.23 -5.78
CA ASP A 52 11.07 -17.50 -5.22
C ASP A 52 10.93 -18.62 -6.26
N LYS A 53 10.64 -18.31 -7.53
CA LYS A 53 10.55 -19.30 -8.62
C LYS A 53 10.92 -18.64 -9.95
N LYS A 54 12.02 -19.09 -10.58
CA LYS A 54 12.48 -18.71 -11.93
C LYS A 54 11.52 -19.22 -13.03
N ASN A 55 10.23 -18.90 -12.94
CA ASN A 55 9.24 -19.22 -13.95
C ASN A 55 9.06 -18.01 -14.88
N ILE A 56 9.00 -18.24 -16.19
CA ILE A 56 8.84 -17.19 -17.20
C ILE A 56 7.54 -16.38 -16.95
N ILE A 57 6.51 -17.05 -16.41
CA ILE A 57 5.22 -16.43 -16.08
C ILE A 57 5.37 -15.41 -14.93
N THR A 58 6.14 -15.71 -13.89
CA THR A 58 6.38 -14.79 -12.77
C THR A 58 7.19 -13.57 -13.20
N ILE A 59 8.14 -13.73 -14.11
CA ILE A 59 8.92 -12.62 -14.69
C ILE A 59 8.01 -11.70 -15.53
N PHE A 60 7.10 -12.26 -16.31
CA PHE A 60 6.14 -11.47 -17.09
C PHE A 60 5.16 -10.72 -16.19
N PHE A 61 4.69 -11.36 -15.11
CA PHE A 61 3.82 -10.74 -14.12
C PHE A 61 4.52 -9.60 -13.39
N ASP A 62 5.79 -9.77 -13.00
CA ASP A 62 6.62 -8.72 -12.41
C ASP A 62 6.79 -7.53 -13.36
N ARG A 63 7.06 -7.79 -14.64
CA ARG A 63 7.16 -6.74 -15.67
C ARG A 63 5.84 -6.02 -15.92
N PHE A 64 4.72 -6.75 -15.95
CA PHE A 64 3.39 -6.16 -16.11
C PHE A 64 3.01 -5.29 -14.91
N LEU A 65 3.22 -5.78 -13.69
CA LEU A 65 2.98 -5.01 -12.47
C LEU A 65 3.90 -3.80 -12.36
N TYR A 66 5.17 -3.95 -12.73
CA TYR A 66 6.11 -2.84 -12.81
C TYR A 66 5.65 -1.81 -13.83
N TRP A 67 5.25 -2.23 -15.03
CA TRP A 67 4.75 -1.34 -16.08
C TRP A 67 3.48 -0.61 -15.64
N PHE A 68 2.50 -1.31 -15.07
CA PHE A 68 1.26 -0.72 -14.57
C PHE A 68 1.51 0.31 -13.44
N ARG A 69 2.46 0.02 -12.55
CA ARG A 69 2.82 0.91 -11.42
C ARG A 69 3.73 2.07 -11.86
N SER A 70 4.56 1.87 -12.88
CA SER A 70 5.45 2.90 -13.44
C SER A 70 4.74 3.86 -14.40
N PHE A 71 3.61 3.47 -15.00
CA PHE A 71 2.76 4.36 -15.80
C PHE A 71 2.28 5.61 -15.02
N GLY A 72 2.44 5.60 -13.70
CA GLY A 72 2.15 6.69 -12.79
C GLY A 72 3.34 7.54 -12.32
N ASN A 73 4.59 7.35 -12.78
CA ASN A 73 5.81 7.94 -12.15
C ASN A 73 5.89 7.67 -10.62
N VAL A 74 5.28 6.60 -10.15
CA VAL A 74 5.41 6.15 -8.76
C VAL A 74 6.78 5.52 -8.62
N ARG A 75 7.57 5.93 -7.63
CA ARG A 75 8.86 5.30 -7.36
C ARG A 75 8.63 3.90 -6.80
N ILE A 76 9.22 2.90 -7.45
CA ILE A 76 9.13 1.52 -7.01
C ILE A 76 10.40 1.21 -6.24
N PHE A 77 10.25 0.83 -4.98
CA PHE A 77 11.33 0.37 -4.12
C PHE A 77 11.21 -1.12 -3.88
N TYR A 78 12.35 -1.77 -3.73
CA TYR A 78 12.43 -3.14 -3.27
C TYR A 78 12.91 -3.19 -1.82
N LYS A 79 12.74 -4.34 -1.17
CA LYS A 79 13.18 -4.60 0.21
C LYS A 79 14.66 -4.25 0.40
N GLU A 80 15.48 -4.50 -0.62
CA GLU A 80 16.92 -4.27 -0.62
C GLU A 80 17.28 -2.77 -0.77
N ASP A 81 16.36 -1.92 -1.22
CA ASP A 81 16.58 -0.48 -1.43
C ASP A 81 16.46 0.35 -0.14
N THR A 82 16.77 -0.23 1.02
CA THR A 82 16.54 0.38 2.35
C THR A 82 17.05 1.82 2.45
N MET A 83 18.29 2.08 2.02
CA MET A 83 18.86 3.45 2.06
C MET A 83 18.15 4.42 1.11
N LYS A 84 17.73 3.96 -0.07
CA LYS A 84 16.98 4.80 -1.03
C LYS A 84 15.60 5.14 -0.49
N ILE A 85 14.94 4.19 0.18
CA ILE A 85 13.65 4.38 0.85
C ILE A 85 13.79 5.46 1.93
N ILE A 86 14.81 5.35 2.78
CA ILE A 86 15.06 6.33 3.86
C ILE A 86 15.28 7.74 3.28
N ASN A 87 16.15 7.88 2.27
CA ASN A 87 16.42 9.17 1.63
C ASN A 87 15.17 9.75 0.97
N PHE A 88 14.36 8.90 0.35
CA PHE A 88 13.09 9.30 -0.26
C PHE A 88 12.10 9.84 0.79
N ILE A 89 11.92 9.14 1.90
CA ILE A 89 11.05 9.61 3.00
C ILE A 89 11.57 10.94 3.56
N LYS A 90 12.88 11.03 3.86
CA LYS A 90 13.51 12.23 4.46
C LYS A 90 13.45 13.46 3.55
N SER A 91 13.33 13.28 2.24
CA SER A 91 13.14 14.36 1.26
C SER A 91 11.67 14.80 1.09
N GLY A 92 10.77 14.33 1.96
CA GLY A 92 9.35 14.68 1.93
C GLY A 92 8.49 13.76 1.06
N GLY A 93 9.03 12.60 0.63
CA GLY A 93 8.27 11.59 -0.09
C GLY A 93 7.20 10.91 0.76
N LEU A 94 6.10 10.51 0.11
CA LEU A 94 5.09 9.62 0.70
C LEU A 94 5.40 8.18 0.33
N LEU A 95 5.66 7.34 1.33
CA LEU A 95 5.87 5.91 1.12
C LEU A 95 4.58 5.14 1.42
N GLY A 96 4.01 4.49 0.41
CA GLY A 96 2.88 3.56 0.56
C GLY A 96 3.35 2.15 0.91
N MET A 97 2.75 1.57 1.95
CA MET A 97 3.05 0.21 2.42
C MET A 97 1.77 -0.56 2.76
N LEU A 98 1.76 -1.85 2.45
CA LEU A 98 0.75 -2.78 2.97
C LEU A 98 1.30 -3.46 4.23
N VAL A 99 0.57 -3.32 5.34
CA VAL A 99 1.03 -3.81 6.65
C VAL A 99 0.42 -5.15 7.05
N ASP A 100 -0.46 -5.68 6.22
CA ASP A 100 -1.01 -7.02 6.34
C ASP A 100 -0.28 -8.04 5.44
N GLY A 101 -0.68 -9.28 5.61
CA GLY A 101 -0.14 -10.48 4.99
C GLY A 101 -1.02 -11.63 5.44
N ASN A 102 -0.43 -12.62 6.11
CA ASN A 102 -1.21 -13.73 6.67
C ASN A 102 -2.14 -13.27 7.83
N LYS A 103 -1.76 -12.21 8.54
CA LYS A 103 -2.55 -11.59 9.61
C LYS A 103 -2.62 -10.09 9.41
N PHE A 104 -3.66 -9.46 9.99
CA PHE A 104 -3.69 -8.00 10.09
C PHE A 104 -2.45 -7.51 10.83
N TYR A 105 -1.90 -6.38 10.38
CA TYR A 105 -0.73 -5.73 10.99
C TYR A 105 0.56 -6.58 11.06
N SER A 106 0.68 -7.69 10.33
CA SER A 106 1.89 -8.54 10.30
C SER A 106 3.22 -7.81 10.04
N LYS A 107 3.19 -6.66 9.37
CA LYS A 107 4.37 -5.83 9.07
C LYS A 107 4.33 -4.46 9.76
N PHE A 108 3.34 -4.21 10.62
CA PHE A 108 3.10 -2.89 11.20
C PHE A 108 4.25 -2.42 12.10
N GLU A 109 4.81 -3.31 12.91
CA GLU A 109 5.96 -3.00 13.77
C GLU A 109 7.17 -2.51 12.95
N LYS A 110 7.42 -3.12 11.78
CA LYS A 110 8.48 -2.68 10.85
C LYS A 110 8.21 -1.28 10.31
N ALA A 111 6.96 -0.99 9.95
CA ALA A 111 6.55 0.35 9.52
C ALA A 111 6.68 1.39 10.65
N GLN A 112 6.34 1.04 11.89
CA GLN A 112 6.55 1.90 13.07
C GLN A 112 8.03 2.18 13.31
N LYS A 113 8.89 1.16 13.25
CA LYS A 113 10.35 1.32 13.36
C LYS A 113 10.89 2.27 12.29
N LEU A 114 10.49 2.08 11.03
CA LEU A 114 10.90 2.95 9.93
C LEU A 114 10.41 4.40 10.11
N SER A 115 9.15 4.59 10.51
CA SER A 115 8.57 5.92 10.79
C SER A 115 9.33 6.66 11.89
N ARG A 116 9.62 5.99 13.01
CA ARG A 116 10.41 6.56 14.12
C ARG A 116 11.83 6.91 13.67
N PHE A 117 12.47 5.99 12.93
CA PHE A 117 13.82 6.21 12.43
C PHE A 117 13.93 7.40 11.46
N CYS A 118 12.91 7.57 10.60
CA CYS A 118 12.83 8.69 9.68
C CYS A 118 12.27 9.97 10.30
N ASN A 119 11.75 9.92 11.54
CA ASN A 119 11.01 11.00 12.20
C ASN A 119 9.86 11.55 11.33
N VAL A 120 9.05 10.66 10.77
CA VAL A 120 7.90 11.01 9.92
C VAL A 120 6.62 10.35 10.44
N PRO A 121 5.44 10.92 10.15
CA PRO A 121 4.19 10.31 10.59
C PRO A 121 3.93 8.98 9.88
N LEU A 122 3.33 8.04 10.63
CA LEU A 122 2.80 6.78 10.12
C LEU A 122 1.27 6.86 10.12
N ILE A 123 0.67 6.90 8.92
CA ILE A 123 -0.71 7.33 8.74
C ILE A 123 -1.51 6.20 8.07
N PRO A 124 -2.62 5.75 8.68
CA PRO A 124 -3.49 4.77 8.04
C PRO A 124 -4.18 5.40 6.83
N PHE A 125 -4.36 4.64 5.76
CA PHE A 125 -5.20 5.04 4.65
C PHE A 125 -6.00 3.85 4.13
N ALA A 126 -7.10 4.13 3.45
CA ALA A 126 -7.85 3.14 2.69
C ALA A 126 -8.27 3.74 1.34
N ALA A 127 -8.31 2.90 0.30
CA ALA A 127 -8.88 3.28 -0.98
C ALA A 127 -9.95 2.28 -1.38
N TYR A 128 -11.18 2.74 -1.60
CA TYR A 128 -12.33 1.87 -1.86
C TYR A 128 -13.34 2.56 -2.78
N ARG A 129 -14.38 1.84 -3.21
CA ARG A 129 -15.46 2.42 -4.01
C ARG A 129 -16.74 2.53 -3.19
N LYS A 130 -17.42 3.67 -3.29
CA LYS A 130 -18.76 3.87 -2.71
C LYS A 130 -19.66 4.50 -3.76
N SER A 131 -20.74 3.80 -4.12
CA SER A 131 -21.74 4.25 -5.08
C SER A 131 -21.12 4.75 -6.40
N GLY A 132 -20.22 3.95 -6.98
CA GLY A 132 -19.51 4.29 -8.23
C GLY A 132 -18.39 5.33 -8.11
N THR A 133 -18.22 5.97 -6.96
CA THR A 133 -17.16 6.96 -6.70
C THR A 133 -15.97 6.30 -6.01
N GLY A 134 -14.75 6.61 -6.47
CA GLY A 134 -13.52 6.20 -5.78
C GLY A 134 -13.29 7.09 -4.56
N ILE A 135 -13.00 6.49 -3.40
CA ILE A 135 -12.67 7.21 -2.17
C ILE A 135 -11.24 6.87 -1.79
N LEU A 136 -10.44 7.90 -1.52
CA LEU A 136 -9.16 7.79 -0.81
C LEU A 136 -9.33 8.45 0.55
N GLU A 137 -9.25 7.67 1.62
CA GLU A 137 -9.45 8.15 2.98
C GLU A 137 -8.15 8.09 3.77
N ILE A 138 -7.66 9.26 4.21
CA ILE A 138 -6.40 9.43 4.94
C ILE A 138 -6.69 9.62 6.44
N GLY A 139 -5.96 8.91 7.30
CA GLY A 139 -6.17 8.94 8.74
C GLY A 139 -7.41 8.16 9.21
N CYS A 140 -7.80 7.13 8.46
CA CYS A 140 -8.98 6.31 8.80
C CYS A 140 -8.70 5.26 9.88
N ASP A 141 -9.78 4.73 10.46
CA ASP A 141 -9.74 3.50 11.26
C ASP A 141 -9.91 2.28 10.34
N LEU A 142 -8.80 1.60 10.06
CA LEU A 142 -8.77 0.43 9.19
C LEU A 142 -9.60 -0.74 9.70
N ASN A 143 -9.62 -0.98 11.02
CA ASN A 143 -10.38 -2.10 11.58
C ASN A 143 -11.87 -1.85 11.41
N LYS A 144 -12.33 -0.65 11.78
CA LYS A 144 -13.72 -0.24 11.59
C LYS A 144 -14.14 -0.28 10.12
N LEU A 145 -13.26 0.12 9.20
CA LEU A 145 -13.55 0.03 7.76
C LEU A 145 -13.70 -1.42 7.29
N VAL A 146 -12.83 -2.33 7.75
CA VAL A 146 -12.94 -3.76 7.44
C VAL A 146 -14.21 -4.35 8.03
N GLU A 147 -14.57 -4.00 9.26
CA GLU A 147 -15.82 -4.46 9.91
C GLU A 147 -17.06 -3.98 9.15
N GLN A 148 -17.09 -2.71 8.73
CA GLN A 148 -18.22 -2.13 8.00
C GLN A 148 -18.29 -2.60 6.54
N ARG A 149 -17.16 -3.02 5.97
CA ARG A 149 -17.04 -3.34 4.54
C ARG A 149 -16.16 -4.59 4.35
N PRO A 150 -16.55 -5.74 4.93
CA PRO A 150 -15.71 -6.93 4.92
C PRO A 150 -15.44 -7.43 3.50
N LEU A 151 -16.37 -7.27 2.58
CA LEU A 151 -16.22 -7.68 1.17
C LEU A 151 -15.17 -6.87 0.40
N ASP A 152 -14.80 -5.69 0.88
CA ASP A 152 -13.73 -4.90 0.26
C ASP A 152 -12.34 -5.41 0.70
N TYR A 153 -12.23 -6.22 1.77
CA TYR A 153 -10.95 -6.80 2.17
C TYR A 153 -10.61 -8.04 1.34
N VAL A 154 -9.34 -8.17 0.93
CA VAL A 154 -8.87 -9.33 0.16
C VAL A 154 -8.54 -10.49 1.12
N TRP A 155 -9.59 -11.23 1.52
CA TRP A 155 -9.50 -12.37 2.44
C TRP A 155 -8.63 -13.53 1.96
N PHE A 156 -8.31 -13.60 0.65
CA PHE A 156 -7.46 -14.64 0.07
C PHE A 156 -6.10 -14.79 0.77
N TYR A 157 -5.57 -13.71 1.35
CA TYR A 157 -4.31 -13.77 2.09
C TYR A 157 -4.43 -14.44 3.47
N LYS A 158 -5.63 -14.44 4.07
CA LYS A 158 -5.92 -15.16 5.33
C LYS A 158 -6.27 -16.63 5.09
N SER A 159 -6.89 -16.98 3.96
CA SER A 159 -7.30 -18.37 3.66
C SER A 159 -6.13 -19.35 3.48
N ARG A 160 -4.88 -18.87 3.46
CA ARG A 160 -3.69 -19.73 3.38
C ARG A 160 -3.33 -20.40 4.72
N GLU A 161 -3.85 -19.92 5.85
CA GLU A 161 -3.70 -20.64 7.15
C GLU A 161 -4.49 -21.96 7.16
N ALA A 162 -5.69 -22.01 6.56
CA ALA A 162 -6.56 -23.17 6.63
C ALA A 162 -6.01 -24.44 5.93
N ARG A 163 -4.95 -24.32 5.12
CA ARG A 163 -4.30 -25.47 4.45
C ARG A 163 -2.99 -25.92 5.09
N GLN A 164 -2.47 -25.20 6.09
CA GLN A 164 -1.26 -25.60 6.82
C GLN A 164 -1.56 -26.35 8.12
N CYS A 165 -2.83 -26.46 8.52
CA CYS A 165 -3.28 -27.20 9.70
C CYS A 165 -4.05 -28.50 9.36
N SER A 166 -3.93 -29.03 8.13
CA SER A 166 -4.61 -30.26 7.70
C SER A 166 -3.65 -31.33 7.20
N VAL A 167 -2.47 -31.41 7.81
CA VAL A 167 -1.55 -32.55 7.67
C VAL A 167 -1.08 -32.90 9.08
N ASP A 168 -1.96 -33.55 9.83
CA ASP A 168 -1.61 -34.48 10.91
C ASP A 168 -2.17 -35.85 10.52
#